data_AF-A0AAU5PHF7-F1
#
_entry.id   AF-A0AAU5PHF7-F1
#
_cell.length_a   1.000
_cell.length_b   1.000
_cell.length_c   1.000
_cell.angle_alpha   90.00
_cell.angle_beta   90.00
_cell.angle_gamma   90.00
#
_symmetry.space_group_name_H-M   'P 1'
#
loop_
_entity.id
_entity.type
_entity.pdbx_description
1 polymer ?
#
loop_
_entity_poly.entity_id
_entity_poly.type
_entity_poly.pdbx_seq_one_letter_code
_entity_poly.pdbx_strand_id
1 'polypeptide(L)' 'MRSSAPALAVVSGWKANTDGTARASVRCAGTRGGTAKITATAKAPDVAGAPRVVFTLDLSVVPYMTQG' A
#
# COMPACT_ATOMS: atom_id res chain seq x y z
N MET A 1 11.18 -17.28 -5.99
CA MET A 1 11.69 -16.21 -6.88
C MET A 1 11.29 -14.86 -6.28
N ARG A 2 12.23 -14.06 -5.75
CA ARG A 2 11.94 -12.67 -5.35
C ARG A 2 12.18 -11.81 -6.60
N SER A 3 11.11 -11.34 -7.22
CA SER A 3 11.21 -10.39 -8.35
C SER A 3 11.53 -9.00 -7.80
N SER A 4 12.59 -8.35 -8.28
CA SER A 4 12.89 -6.95 -7.97
C SER A 4 12.23 -5.96 -8.95
N ALA A 5 11.52 -6.47 -9.96
CA ALA A 5 10.78 -5.65 -10.90
C ALA A 5 9.58 -4.99 -10.18
N PRO A 6 9.18 -3.76 -10.57
CA PRO A 6 8.04 -3.10 -9.97
C PRO A 6 6.76 -3.87 -10.27
N ALA A 7 5.99 -4.17 -9.21
CA ALA A 7 4.61 -4.64 -9.36
C ALA A 7 3.68 -3.45 -9.57
N LEU A 8 2.74 -3.59 -10.50
CA LEU A 8 1.66 -2.61 -10.67
C LEU A 8 0.63 -2.81 -9.55
N ALA A 9 0.61 -1.90 -8.58
CA ALA A 9 -0.37 -1.86 -7.49
C ALA A 9 -1.18 -0.57 -7.55
N VAL A 10 -2.50 -0.69 -7.49
CA VAL A 10 -3.45 0.44 -7.51
C VAL A 10 -4.07 0.57 -6.12
N VAL A 11 -4.00 1.77 -5.55
CA VAL A 11 -4.66 2.11 -4.29
C VAL A 11 -5.97 2.84 -4.57
N SER A 12 -7.04 2.44 -3.91
CA SER A 12 -8.39 2.98 -4.11
C SER A 12 -9.20 2.89 -2.81
N GLY A 13 -10.43 3.41 -2.81
CA GLY A 13 -11.39 3.21 -1.72
C GLY A 13 -10.93 3.78 -0.37
N TRP A 14 -10.17 4.88 -0.38
CA TRP A 14 -9.73 5.54 0.85
C TRP A 14 -10.91 5.99 1.70
N LYS A 15 -10.96 5.52 2.94
CA LYS A 15 -12.00 5.87 3.91
C LYS A 15 -11.39 6.03 5.29
N ALA A 16 -11.48 7.24 5.83
CA ALA A 16 -11.20 7.49 7.25
C ALA A 16 -12.43 7.13 8.09
N ASN A 17 -12.19 6.52 9.25
CA ASN A 17 -13.21 6.19 10.23
C ASN A 17 -13.11 7.18 11.41
N THR A 18 -14.19 7.31 12.16
CA THR A 18 -14.27 8.25 13.30
C THR A 18 -13.45 7.82 14.52
N ASP A 19 -13.01 6.56 14.56
CA ASP A 19 -12.13 6.01 15.59
C ASP A 19 -10.63 6.31 15.35
N GLY A 20 -10.32 7.14 14.34
CA GLY A 20 -8.95 7.49 13.96
C GLY A 20 -8.27 6.45 13.06
N THR A 21 -8.96 5.38 12.66
CA THR A 21 -8.44 4.41 11.69
C THR A 21 -8.74 4.84 10.25
N ALA A 22 -7.97 4.33 9.30
CA ALA A 22 -8.24 4.50 7.87
C ALA A 22 -8.16 3.16 7.15
N ARG A 23 -9.01 2.98 6.13
CA ARG A 23 -9.00 1.82 5.24
C ARG A 23 -8.72 2.28 3.82
N ALA A 24 -7.95 1.47 3.10
CA ALA A 24 -7.72 1.61 1.68
C ALA A 24 -7.72 0.21 1.04
N SER A 25 -8.22 0.12 -0.17
CA SER A 25 -8.18 -1.10 -0.98
C SER A 25 -6.97 -1.05 -1.91
N VAL A 26 -6.16 -2.10 -1.88
CA VAL A 26 -5.00 -2.25 -2.76
C VAL A 26 -5.25 -3.42 -3.71
N ARG A 27 -5.13 -3.16 -5.02
CA ARG A 27 -5.26 -4.19 -6.06
C ARG A 27 -3.94 -4.31 -6.82
N CYS A 28 -3.42 -5.53 -6.92
CA CYS A 28 -2.36 -5.87 -7.87
C CYS A 28 -2.97 -5.91 -9.28
N ALA A 29 -2.63 -4.94 -10.14
CA ALA A 29 -3.29 -4.73 -11.43
C ALA A 29 -2.48 -5.26 -12.63
N GLY A 30 -1.31 -5.87 -12.39
CA GLY A 30 -0.46 -6.43 -13.43
C GLY A 30 -0.40 -7.96 -13.41
N THR A 31 -0.09 -8.56 -14.57
CA THR A 31 0.16 -10.01 -14.73
C THR A 31 1.61 -10.40 -14.42
N ARG A 32 2.52 -9.42 -14.32
CA ARG A 32 3.91 -9.64 -13.91
C ARG A 32 4.04 -9.60 -12.39
N GLY A 33 4.81 -10.55 -11.85
CA GLY A 33 5.29 -10.50 -10.48
C GLY A 33 6.24 -9.35 -10.22
N GLY A 34 6.36 -8.95 -8.96
CA GLY A 34 7.20 -7.82 -8.59
C GLY A 34 7.03 -7.37 -7.14
N THR A 35 7.65 -6.26 -6.79
CA THR A 35 7.47 -5.61 -5.49
C THR A 35 6.85 -4.23 -5.64
N ALA A 36 6.07 -3.81 -4.65
CA ALA A 36 5.53 -2.46 -4.57
C ALA A 36 5.64 -1.95 -3.13
N LYS A 37 5.95 -0.67 -2.97
CA LYS A 37 6.00 0.00 -1.66
C LYS A 37 4.87 1.03 -1.61
N ILE A 38 4.03 0.95 -0.59
CA ILE A 38 2.93 1.89 -0.37
C ILE A 38 3.19 2.62 0.94
N THR A 39 3.21 3.94 0.89
CA THR A 39 3.36 4.78 2.07
C THR A 39 2.07 5.53 2.35
N ALA A 40 1.53 5.35 3.54
CA ALA A 40 0.39 6.09 4.06
C ALA A 40 0.90 7.11 5.09
N THR A 41 0.40 8.34 5.02
CA THR A 41 0.77 9.39 5.96
C THR A 41 -0.48 10.03 6.55
N ALA A 42 -0.51 10.20 7.85
CA ALA A 42 -1.52 11.03 8.50
C ALA A 42 -1.04 12.49 8.59
N LYS A 43 -1.96 13.44 8.52
CA LYS A 43 -1.66 14.83 8.88
C LYS A 43 -1.33 14.87 10.38
N ALA A 44 -0.27 15.57 10.75
CA ALA A 44 0.01 15.83 12.16
C ALA A 44 -1.07 16.76 12.75
N PRO A 45 -1.40 16.63 14.05
CA PRO A 45 -2.17 17.65 14.76
C PRO A 45 -1.59 19.04 14.55
N ASP A 46 -2.44 20.07 14.50
CA ASP A 46 -2.02 21.46 14.32
C ASP A 46 -1.50 22.06 15.63
N VAL A 47 -0.45 21.44 16.17
CA VAL A 47 0.24 21.82 17.40
C VAL A 47 1.73 21.79 17.13
N ALA A 48 2.45 22.80 17.63
CA ALA A 48 3.89 22.90 17.44
C ALA A 48 4.62 21.61 17.87
N GLY A 49 5.38 21.01 16.95
CA GLY A 49 6.16 19.80 17.21
C GLY A 49 5.40 18.48 17.14
N ALA A 50 4.14 18.46 16.69
CA ALA A 50 3.38 17.21 16.63
C ALA A 50 3.97 16.21 15.61
N PRO A 51 4.18 14.93 15.98
CA PRO A 51 4.76 13.93 15.10
C PRO A 51 3.81 13.57 13.95
N ARG A 52 4.35 13.36 12.75
CA ARG A 52 3.62 12.80 11.62
C ARG A 52 3.63 11.28 11.69
N VAL A 53 2.46 10.66 11.70
CA VAL A 53 2.37 9.20 11.62
C VAL A 53 2.56 8.77 10.16
N VAL A 54 3.54 7.90 9.93
CA VAL A 54 3.83 7.32 8.61
C VAL A 54 3.85 5.81 8.74
N PHE A 55 3.08 5.14 7.90
CA PHE A 55 3.07 3.69 7.77
C PHE A 55 3.55 3.31 6.36
N THR A 56 4.36 2.26 6.27
CA THR A 56 4.84 1.71 5.01
C THR A 56 4.43 0.26 4.92
N LEU A 57 3.85 -0.11 3.78
CA LEU A 57 3.53 -1.47 3.41
C LEU A 57 4.42 -1.90 2.23
N ASP A 58 5.22 -2.92 2.46
CA ASP A 58 6.01 -3.59 1.42
C ASP A 58 5.23 -4.80 0.89
N LEU A 59 4.89 -4.78 -0.40
CA LEU A 59 4.14 -5.82 -1.08
C LEU A 59 5.05 -6.61 -2.01
N SER A 60 4.89 -7.93 -2.01
CA SER A 60 5.48 -8.83 -3.00
C SER A 60 4.36 -9.55 -3.75
N VAL A 61 4.25 -9.31 -5.06
CA VAL A 61 3.29 -9.95 -5.94
C VAL A 61 3.96 -11.12 -6.63
N VAL A 62 3.45 -12.32 -6.38
CA VAL A 62 3.93 -13.55 -7.01
C VAL A 62 2.86 -14.04 -7.98
N PRO A 63 3.16 -14.15 -9.28
CA PRO A 63 2.22 -14.66 -10.26
C PRO A 63 2.06 -16.16 -10.02
N TYR A 64 0.83 -16.61 -9.88
CA TYR A 64 0.54 -18.03 -9.90
C TYR A 64 0.43 -18.46 -11.35
N MET A 65 1.25 -19.43 -11.78
CA MET A 65 1.03 -20.10 -13.05
C MET A 65 -0.26 -20.91 -12.91
N THR A 66 -1.34 -20.50 -13.55
CA THR A 66 -2.46 -21.39 -13.78
C THR A 66 -2.01 -22.35 -14.88
N GLN A 67 -1.93 -23.65 -14.56
CA GLN A 67 -1.62 -24.68 -15.53
C GLN A 67 -2.69 -24.63 -16.63
N GLY A 68 -2.26 -24.35 -17.86
CA GLY A 68 -3.07 -24.48 -19.08
C GLY A 68 -2.99 -25.89 -19.62
#